data_AF-A0A7R9V1C8-F1
#
_entry.id   AF-A0A7R9V1C8-F1
#
_cell.length_a   1.000
_cell.length_b   1.000
_cell.length_c   1.000
_cell.angle_alpha   90.00
_cell.angle_beta   90.00
_cell.angle_gamma   90.00
#
_symmetry.space_group_name_H-M   'P 1'
#
loop_
_entity.id
_entity.type
_entity.pdbx_description
1 polymer ?
#
loop_
_entity_poly.entity_id
_entity_poly.type
_entity_poly.pdbx_seq_one_letter_code
_entity_poly.pdbx_strand_id
1 'polypeptide(L)'
;GGDGDGGGGGGVPRLLSRPAAIEAYVQLLCAFRPSGILPFLESVEHYDVRRVMAHCRAAGVAHAEAFLHERLGEPEAAAALYLKEAERTAERLEHDVLLRTSLLGGAADSGSVAGGAADAARRQRWASWLASLAPRLSTARGSAEVRPDCVGAPRTLRAETPRGPPLGGGDG
;
A
#
# COMPACT_ATOMS: atom_id res chain seq x y z
N GLY A 1 -38.38 -31.14 3.62
CA GLY A 1 -37.98 -29.75 3.86
C GLY A 1 -36.56 -29.81 4.33
N GLY A 2 -35.58 -29.28 3.61
CA GLY A 2 -35.60 -28.03 2.87
C GLY A 2 -34.34 -27.32 3.34
N ASP A 3 -33.34 -27.32 2.48
CA ASP A 3 -31.98 -26.85 2.69
C ASP A 3 -31.91 -25.38 3.11
N GLY A 4 -30.89 -25.05 3.91
CA GLY A 4 -30.68 -23.67 4.35
C GLY A 4 -29.37 -23.42 5.08
N ASP A 5 -28.25 -24.02 4.65
CA ASP A 5 -26.92 -23.56 5.07
C ASP A 5 -26.42 -22.50 4.07
N GLY A 6 -27.00 -21.30 4.20
CA GLY A 6 -26.59 -20.11 3.46
C GLY A 6 -25.53 -19.35 4.23
N GLY A 7 -24.26 -19.61 3.92
CA GLY A 7 -23.13 -18.95 4.57
C GLY A 7 -21.87 -18.93 3.70
N GLY A 8 -22.02 -18.72 2.39
CA GLY A 8 -20.91 -18.52 1.46
C GLY A 8 -20.19 -17.19 1.69
N GLY A 9 -19.49 -17.07 2.81
CA GLY A 9 -18.44 -16.06 2.95
C GLY A 9 -17.27 -16.49 2.09
N GLY A 10 -16.87 -15.66 1.11
CA GLY A 10 -15.64 -15.82 0.32
C GLY A 10 -14.40 -15.72 1.20
N GLY A 11 -14.25 -16.65 2.13
CA GLY A 11 -13.16 -16.71 3.08
C GLY A 11 -11.91 -17.16 2.35
N VAL A 12 -10.83 -16.42 2.55
CA VAL A 12 -9.49 -16.85 2.19
C VAL A 12 -9.30 -18.32 2.63
N PRO A 13 -8.74 -19.19 1.78
CA PRO A 13 -8.54 -20.61 2.10
C PRO A 13 -7.95 -20.77 3.50
N ARG A 14 -8.44 -21.72 4.32
CA ARG A 14 -7.99 -21.92 5.72
C ARG A 14 -6.46 -22.03 5.88
N LEU A 15 -5.74 -22.38 4.81
CA LEU A 15 -4.29 -22.36 4.73
C LEU A 15 -3.70 -20.95 4.90
N LEU A 16 -4.32 -19.94 4.29
CA LEU A 16 -3.96 -18.52 4.35
C LEU A 16 -4.43 -17.84 5.64
N SER A 17 -4.91 -18.60 6.63
CA SER A 17 -5.06 -18.10 8.01
C SER A 17 -3.75 -18.18 8.79
N ARG A 18 -2.73 -18.89 8.27
CA ARG A 18 -1.41 -19.03 8.91
C ARG A 18 -0.44 -17.95 8.39
N PRO A 19 0.18 -17.15 9.28
CA PRO A 19 1.12 -16.10 8.85
C PRO A 19 2.28 -16.62 7.98
N ALA A 20 2.81 -17.81 8.27
CA ALA A 20 3.87 -18.42 7.48
C ALA A 20 3.42 -18.84 6.06
N ALA A 21 2.15 -19.25 5.91
CA ALA A 21 1.60 -19.59 4.59
C ALA A 21 1.35 -18.33 3.75
N ILE A 22 0.91 -17.24 4.39
CA ILE A 22 0.79 -15.93 3.74
C ILE A 22 2.17 -15.46 3.27
N GLU A 23 3.18 -15.51 4.14
CA GLU A 23 4.55 -15.10 3.81
C GLU A 23 5.09 -15.88 2.59
N ALA A 24 4.94 -17.21 2.58
CA ALA A 24 5.35 -18.05 1.45
C ALA A 24 4.57 -17.73 0.17
N TYR A 25 3.27 -17.44 0.28
CA TYR A 25 2.47 -17.05 -0.88
C TYR A 25 2.87 -15.68 -1.43
N VAL A 26 3.22 -14.73 -0.56
CA VAL A 26 3.77 -13.43 -0.99
C VAL A 26 5.10 -13.63 -1.74
N GLN A 27 6.01 -14.47 -1.26
CA GLN A 27 7.23 -14.79 -2.00
C GLN A 27 6.94 -15.35 -3.40
N LEU A 28 5.95 -16.23 -3.52
CA LEU A 28 5.51 -16.77 -4.80
C LEU A 28 4.95 -15.68 -5.71
N LEU A 29 4.10 -14.78 -5.18
CA LEU A 29 3.57 -13.66 -5.96
C LEU A 29 4.69 -12.70 -6.39
N CYS A 30 5.68 -12.41 -5.54
CA CYS A 30 6.85 -11.63 -5.89
C CYS A 30 7.62 -12.22 -7.07
N ALA A 31 7.79 -13.54 -7.11
CA ALA A 31 8.53 -14.22 -8.17
C ALA A 31 7.74 -14.35 -9.49
N PHE A 32 6.43 -14.59 -9.43
CA PHE A 32 5.67 -15.03 -10.60
C PHE A 32 4.55 -14.07 -11.04
N ARG A 33 4.04 -13.22 -10.14
CA ARG A 33 2.92 -12.30 -10.44
C ARG A 33 2.93 -11.06 -9.51
N PRO A 34 3.88 -10.13 -9.70
CA PRO A 34 4.04 -9.00 -8.79
C PRO A 34 2.82 -8.07 -8.75
N SER A 35 2.08 -7.95 -9.86
CA SER A 35 0.83 -7.16 -9.93
C SER A 35 -0.30 -7.69 -9.04
N GLY A 36 -0.24 -8.95 -8.62
CA GLY A 36 -1.26 -9.58 -7.77
C GLY A 36 -1.01 -9.41 -6.27
N ILE A 37 0.13 -8.83 -5.87
CA ILE A 37 0.52 -8.75 -4.45
C ILE A 37 -0.38 -7.79 -3.69
N LEU A 38 -0.56 -6.56 -4.19
CA LEU A 38 -1.32 -5.55 -3.46
C LEU A 38 -2.79 -5.96 -3.23
N PRO A 39 -3.55 -6.43 -4.25
CA PRO A 39 -4.90 -6.94 -4.02
C PRO A 39 -4.95 -8.11 -3.02
N PHE A 40 -3.92 -8.94 -3.00
CA PHE A 40 -3.83 -10.03 -2.02
C PHE A 40 -3.60 -9.49 -0.60
N LEU A 41 -2.65 -8.57 -0.41
CA LEU A 41 -2.33 -7.99 0.90
C LEU A 41 -3.47 -7.17 1.51
N GLU A 42 -4.32 -6.57 0.67
CA GLU A 42 -5.57 -5.91 1.08
C GLU A 42 -6.63 -6.90 1.55
N SER A 43 -6.64 -8.12 0.98
CA SER A 43 -7.61 -9.17 1.31
C SER A 43 -7.31 -9.97 2.58
N VAL A 44 -6.09 -9.88 3.11
CA VAL A 44 -5.64 -10.65 4.29
C VAL A 44 -5.40 -9.74 5.49
N GLU A 45 -5.86 -10.17 6.67
CA GLU A 45 -5.79 -9.34 7.89
C GLU A 45 -4.57 -9.66 8.77
N HIS A 46 -4.00 -10.87 8.68
CA HIS A 46 -3.04 -11.38 9.67
C HIS A 46 -1.73 -11.85 9.03
N TYR A 47 -0.75 -10.96 8.90
CA TYR A 47 0.61 -11.30 8.47
C TYR A 47 1.65 -10.44 9.18
N ASP A 48 2.90 -10.92 9.20
CA ASP A 48 4.03 -10.15 9.69
C ASP A 48 4.42 -9.11 8.62
N VAL A 49 4.01 -7.86 8.85
CA VAL A 49 4.22 -6.73 7.93
C VAL A 49 5.70 -6.56 7.60
N ARG A 50 6.60 -6.71 8.58
CA ARG A 50 8.05 -6.49 8.37
C ARG A 50 8.67 -7.58 7.51
N ARG A 51 8.28 -8.84 7.70
CA ARG A 51 8.76 -9.96 6.87
C ARG A 51 8.25 -9.87 5.44
N VAL A 52 6.96 -9.61 5.28
CA VAL A 52 6.34 -9.44 3.95
C VAL A 52 6.99 -8.26 3.21
N MET A 53 7.26 -7.16 3.91
CA MET A 53 7.94 -6.01 3.34
C MET A 53 9.35 -6.33 2.86
N ALA A 54 10.11 -7.17 3.59
CA ALA A 54 11.43 -7.61 3.14
C ALA A 54 11.37 -8.38 1.81
N HIS A 55 10.35 -9.22 1.61
CA HIS A 55 10.12 -9.93 0.35
C HIS A 55 9.74 -8.98 -0.79
N CYS A 56 8.85 -8.03 -0.54
CA CYS A 56 8.46 -7.03 -1.54
C CYS A 56 9.64 -6.14 -1.96
N ARG A 57 10.45 -5.69 -1.00
CA ARG A 57 11.68 -4.92 -1.25
C ARG A 57 12.69 -5.70 -2.06
N ALA A 58 12.95 -6.95 -1.69
CA ALA A 58 13.90 -7.81 -2.40
C ALA A 58 13.47 -8.06 -3.86
N ALA A 59 12.16 -8.13 -4.12
CA ALA A 59 11.60 -8.30 -5.45
C ALA A 59 11.39 -6.98 -6.23
N GLY A 60 11.68 -5.82 -5.63
CA GLY A 60 11.51 -4.51 -6.27
C GLY A 60 10.05 -4.10 -6.50
N VAL A 61 9.10 -4.63 -5.72
CA VAL A 61 7.67 -4.36 -5.86
C VAL A 61 7.30 -3.12 -5.04
N ALA A 62 7.61 -1.94 -5.57
CA ALA A 62 7.55 -0.66 -4.85
C ALA A 62 6.16 -0.30 -4.29
N HIS A 63 5.09 -0.55 -5.04
CA HIS A 63 3.71 -0.25 -4.61
C HIS A 63 3.27 -1.12 -3.42
N ALA A 64 3.65 -2.40 -3.40
CA ALA A 64 3.38 -3.28 -2.28
C ALA A 64 4.22 -2.91 -1.05
N GLU A 65 5.48 -2.53 -1.25
CA GLU A 65 6.32 -2.01 -0.16
C GLU A 65 5.75 -0.72 0.44
N ALA A 66 5.30 0.22 -0.39
CA ALA A 66 4.69 1.47 0.06
C ALA A 66 3.43 1.23 0.90
N PHE A 67 2.54 0.33 0.45
CA PHE A 67 1.37 -0.08 1.22
C PHE A 67 1.73 -0.64 2.62
N LEU A 68 2.80 -1.42 2.71
CA LEU A 68 3.25 -1.99 3.99
C LEU A 68 3.84 -0.92 4.91
N HIS A 69 4.52 0.09 4.38
CA HIS A 69 4.94 1.27 5.13
C HIS A 69 3.75 2.06 5.68
N GLU A 70 2.67 2.23 4.91
CA GLU A 70 1.43 2.85 5.41
C GLU A 70 0.83 2.06 6.58
N ARG A 71 0.83 0.72 6.50
CA ARG A 71 0.37 -0.15 7.60
C ARG A 71 1.24 -0.07 8.85
N LEU A 72 2.53 0.24 8.71
CA LEU A 72 3.43 0.46 9.85
C LEU A 72 3.31 1.86 10.45
N GLY A 73 2.52 2.76 9.83
CA GLY A 73 2.46 4.16 10.24
C GLY A 73 3.68 4.97 9.79
N GLU A 74 4.33 4.56 8.70
CA GLU A 74 5.48 5.24 8.08
C GLU A 74 5.09 5.85 6.71
N PRO A 75 4.11 6.77 6.64
CA PRO A 75 3.61 7.32 5.38
C PRO A 75 4.70 8.08 4.59
N GLU A 76 5.71 8.59 5.28
CA GLU A 76 6.90 9.22 4.69
C GLU A 76 7.66 8.28 3.76
N ALA A 77 7.90 7.05 4.22
CA ALA A 77 8.60 6.03 3.43
C ALA A 77 7.74 5.55 2.26
N ALA A 78 6.43 5.43 2.46
CA ALA A 78 5.48 5.12 1.40
C ALA A 78 5.47 6.20 0.31
N ALA A 79 5.38 7.47 0.69
CA ALA A 79 5.39 8.60 -0.23
C ALA A 79 6.68 8.68 -1.07
N ALA A 80 7.84 8.41 -0.45
CA ALA A 80 9.12 8.35 -1.15
C ALA A 80 9.15 7.26 -2.23
N LEU A 81 8.53 6.09 -1.96
CA LEU A 81 8.43 5.00 -2.93
C LEU A 81 7.47 5.35 -4.09
N TYR A 82 6.30 5.91 -3.80
CA TYR A 82 5.36 6.34 -4.85
C TYR A 82 5.95 7.41 -5.75
N LEU A 83 6.67 8.36 -5.15
CA LEU A 83 7.34 9.39 -5.91
C LEU A 83 8.37 8.82 -6.88
N LYS A 84 9.25 7.94 -6.39
CA LYS A 84 10.26 7.29 -7.21
C LYS A 84 9.64 6.51 -8.37
N GLU A 85 8.49 5.87 -8.14
CA GLU A 85 7.74 5.18 -9.20
C GLU A 85 7.13 6.16 -10.21
N ALA A 86 6.58 7.29 -9.73
CA ALA A 86 6.04 8.34 -10.58
C ALA A 86 7.13 8.97 -11.46
N GLU A 87 8.32 9.21 -10.92
CA GLU A 87 9.48 9.70 -11.67
C GLU A 87 9.89 8.69 -12.75
N ARG A 88 10.06 7.42 -12.41
CA ARG A 88 10.40 6.36 -13.38
C ARG A 88 9.38 6.25 -14.50
N THR A 89 8.09 6.34 -14.18
CA THR A 89 7.02 6.23 -15.18
C THR A 89 6.96 7.48 -16.07
N ALA A 90 7.23 8.67 -15.53
CA ALA A 90 7.38 9.89 -16.32
C ALA A 90 8.57 9.81 -17.27
N GLU A 91 9.75 9.39 -16.79
CA GLU A 91 10.95 9.19 -17.63
C GLU A 91 10.69 8.18 -18.76
N ARG A 92 10.03 7.06 -18.46
CA ARG A 92 9.65 6.07 -19.48
C ARG A 92 8.71 6.67 -20.52
N LEU A 93 7.70 7.41 -20.08
CA LEU A 93 6.74 8.06 -20.99
C LEU A 93 7.43 9.10 -21.87
N GLU A 94 8.34 9.89 -21.32
CA GLU A 94 9.14 10.85 -22.09
C GLU A 94 9.99 10.16 -23.15
N HIS A 95 10.67 9.06 -22.76
CA HIS A 95 11.43 8.24 -23.69
C HIS A 95 10.55 7.67 -24.81
N ASP A 96 9.39 7.11 -24.48
CA ASP A 96 8.45 6.55 -25.47
C ASP A 96 7.88 7.63 -26.40
N VAL A 97 7.59 8.83 -25.86
CA VAL A 97 7.17 9.99 -26.66
C VAL A 97 8.29 10.42 -27.60
N LEU A 98 9.53 10.53 -27.14
CA LEU A 98 10.69 10.90 -27.97
C LEU A 98 10.94 9.88 -29.08
N LEU A 99 10.86 8.58 -28.77
CA LEU A 99 10.97 7.54 -29.80
C LEU A 99 9.85 7.65 -30.83
N ARG A 100 8.61 7.85 -30.37
CA ARG A 100 7.45 7.93 -31.26
C ARG A 100 7.47 9.20 -32.11
N THR A 101 7.88 10.34 -31.57
CA THR A 101 8.07 11.58 -32.34
C THR A 101 9.26 11.47 -33.28
N SER A 102 10.33 10.74 -32.95
CA SER A 102 11.43 10.50 -33.90
C SER A 102 11.00 9.61 -35.06
N LEU A 103 10.19 8.58 -34.79
CA LEU A 103 9.66 7.66 -35.80
C LEU A 103 8.59 8.31 -36.70
N LEU A 104 7.79 9.26 -36.17
CA LEU A 104 6.75 9.98 -36.92
C LEU A 104 7.23 11.33 -37.49
N GLY A 105 8.29 11.90 -36.94
CA GLY A 105 8.79 13.27 -37.19
C GLY A 105 9.90 13.37 -38.23
N GLY A 106 10.26 12.27 -38.90
CA GLY A 106 11.11 12.29 -40.09
C GLY A 106 10.50 13.02 -41.31
N ALA A 107 9.36 13.70 -41.16
CA ALA A 107 8.66 14.35 -42.26
C ALA A 107 8.12 15.77 -41.99
N ALA A 108 8.39 16.43 -40.85
CA ALA A 108 7.87 17.80 -40.62
C ALA A 108 8.76 18.70 -39.74
N ASP A 109 9.56 19.51 -40.42
CA ASP A 109 9.83 20.94 -40.19
C ASP A 109 10.06 21.48 -38.76
N SER A 110 11.34 21.72 -38.46
CA SER A 110 11.92 23.03 -38.13
C SER A 110 10.99 24.12 -37.54
N GLY A 111 10.49 23.95 -36.31
CA GLY A 111 9.76 25.04 -35.67
C GLY A 111 9.14 24.78 -34.30
N SER A 112 9.88 24.32 -33.28
CA SER A 112 9.36 24.34 -31.90
C SER A 112 10.45 24.43 -30.83
N VAL A 113 10.96 25.64 -30.60
CA VAL A 113 11.79 25.98 -29.43
C VAL A 113 10.95 26.35 -28.19
N ALA A 114 9.63 26.46 -28.32
CA ALA A 114 8.73 26.83 -27.21
C ALA A 114 8.37 25.65 -26.28
N GLY A 115 8.43 24.40 -26.76
CA GLY A 115 8.07 23.23 -25.95
C GLY A 115 9.05 22.91 -24.82
N GLY A 116 10.36 23.11 -25.05
CA GLY A 116 11.40 22.75 -24.08
C GLY A 116 11.40 23.61 -22.82
N ALA A 117 11.11 24.92 -22.94
CA ALA A 117 11.09 25.83 -21.79
C ALA A 117 9.90 25.54 -20.84
N ALA A 118 8.74 25.16 -21.39
CA ALA A 118 7.57 24.81 -20.60
C ALA A 118 7.74 23.47 -19.86
N ASP A 119 8.42 22.50 -20.46
CA ASP A 119 8.71 21.22 -19.82
C ASP A 119 9.76 21.36 -18.71
N ALA A 120 10.81 22.14 -18.97
CA ALA A 120 11.82 22.47 -17.95
C ALA A 120 11.21 23.16 -16.71
N ALA A 121 10.32 24.14 -16.93
CA ALA A 121 9.62 24.81 -15.83
C ALA A 121 8.71 23.87 -15.03
N ARG A 122 8.08 22.89 -15.68
CA ARG A 122 7.24 21.87 -15.01
C ARG A 122 8.08 20.96 -14.12
N ARG A 123 9.24 20.50 -14.62
CA ARG A 123 10.19 19.69 -13.85
C ARG A 123 10.76 20.45 -12.66
N GLN A 124 11.10 21.73 -12.84
CA GLN A 124 11.60 22.56 -11.76
C GLN A 124 10.56 22.77 -10.65
N ARG A 125 9.28 22.92 -11.01
CA ARG A 125 8.16 23.01 -10.06
C ARG A 125 7.89 21.70 -9.33
N TRP A 126 8.03 20.57 -10.01
CA TRP A 126 7.97 19.26 -9.37
C TRP A 126 9.13 19.08 -8.40
N ALA A 127 10.37 19.31 -8.83
CA ALA A 127 11.55 19.21 -7.99
C ALA A 127 11.49 20.12 -6.74
N SER A 128 10.97 21.34 -6.88
CA SER A 128 10.81 22.26 -5.74
C SER A 128 9.70 21.82 -4.78
N TRP A 129 8.59 21.30 -5.30
CA TRP A 129 7.55 20.69 -4.47
C TRP A 129 8.10 19.49 -3.67
N LEU A 130 8.93 18.65 -4.29
CA LEU A 130 9.58 17.51 -3.64
C LEU A 130 10.62 17.93 -2.59
N ALA A 131 11.46 18.91 -2.91
CA ALA A 131 12.40 19.49 -1.97
C ALA A 131 11.68 20.13 -0.76
N SER A 132 10.45 20.64 -0.94
CA SER A 132 9.64 21.18 0.15
C SER A 132 9.10 20.11 1.11
N LEU A 133 9.02 18.85 0.66
CA LEU A 133 8.63 17.72 1.50
C LEU A 133 9.81 17.19 2.32
N ALA A 134 11.05 17.28 1.83
CA ALA A 134 12.25 16.76 2.49
C ALA A 134 12.47 17.24 3.95
N PRO A 135 12.27 18.53 4.32
CA PRO A 135 12.42 18.95 5.72
C PRO A 135 11.37 18.33 6.64
N ARG A 136 10.16 18.03 6.14
CA ARG A 136 9.09 17.40 6.94
C ARG A 136 9.38 15.93 7.26
N LEU A 137 10.22 15.27 6.46
CA LEU A 137 10.69 13.89 6.69
C LEU A 137 11.84 13.81 7.71
N SER A 138 12.57 14.91 7.92
CA SER A 138 13.73 14.94 8.83
C SER A 138 13.38 15.21 10.30
N THR A 139 12.25 15.89 10.56
CA THR A 139 11.84 16.29 11.91
C THR A 139 11.31 15.12 12.76
N ALA A 140 11.01 13.97 12.15
CA ALA A 140 10.60 12.76 12.87
C ALA A 140 11.78 11.97 13.49
N ARG A 141 13.04 12.44 13.36
CA ARG A 141 14.21 11.80 13.99
C ARG A 141 14.53 12.32 15.40
N GLY A 142 13.74 13.26 15.92
CA GLY A 142 14.03 13.97 17.18
C GLY A 142 13.12 13.69 18.38
N SER A 143 12.07 12.87 18.25
CA SER A 143 11.14 12.59 19.36
C SER A 143 10.70 11.12 19.39
N ALA A 144 11.67 10.21 19.53
CA ALA A 144 11.39 8.87 20.04
C ALA A 144 11.84 8.84 21.50
N GLU A 145 11.12 9.54 22.37
CA GLU A 145 11.16 9.25 23.80
C GLU A 145 10.49 7.89 24.00
N VAL A 146 11.32 6.92 24.35
CA VAL A 146 10.94 5.55 24.67
C VAL A 146 9.92 5.58 25.82
N ARG A 147 8.68 5.19 25.56
CA ARG A 147 7.77 4.72 26.62
C ARG A 147 7.92 3.20 26.72
N PRO A 148 8.51 2.67 27.79
CA PRO A 148 8.56 1.24 28.03
C PRO A 148 7.28 0.88 28.77
N ASP A 149 6.21 0.47 28.08
CA ASP A 149 5.11 -0.29 28.67
C ASP A 149 4.09 -0.65 27.59
N CYS A 150 4.39 -1.71 26.83
CA CYS A 150 3.40 -2.46 26.06
C CYS A 150 3.91 -3.90 25.86
N VAL A 151 4.14 -4.63 26.96
CA VAL A 151 4.26 -6.09 26.93
C VAL A 151 3.06 -6.67 27.66
N GLY A 152 2.13 -7.22 26.88
CA GLY A 152 1.30 -8.38 27.25
C GLY A 152 0.07 -8.14 28.14
N ALA A 153 -1.12 -8.39 27.57
CA ALA A 153 -2.10 -9.28 28.19
C ALA A 153 -3.14 -9.79 27.17
N PRO A 154 -3.47 -11.10 27.15
CA PRO A 154 -4.53 -11.65 26.31
C PRO A 154 -5.92 -11.29 26.84
N ARG A 155 -6.81 -10.84 25.95
CA ARG A 155 -8.22 -10.58 26.27
C ARG A 155 -8.95 -11.90 26.52
N THR A 156 -9.28 -12.18 27.78
CA THR A 156 -10.27 -13.20 28.14
C THR A 156 -11.66 -12.72 27.76
N LEU A 157 -12.31 -13.42 26.83
CA LEU A 157 -13.74 -13.29 26.54
C LEU A 157 -14.55 -13.64 27.80
N ARG A 158 -15.29 -12.66 28.33
CA ARG A 158 -16.33 -12.91 29.32
C ARG A 158 -17.68 -12.90 28.59
N ALA A 159 -18.34 -14.05 28.61
CA ALA A 159 -19.68 -14.22 28.06
C ALA A 159 -20.69 -13.38 28.86
N GLU A 160 -21.44 -12.51 28.18
CA GLU A 160 -22.65 -11.90 28.73
C GLU A 160 -23.87 -12.46 28.00
N THR A 161 -24.66 -13.22 28.73
CA THR A 161 -25.99 -13.72 28.40
C THR A 161 -26.99 -12.56 28.17
N PRO A 162 -27.89 -12.65 27.18
CA PRO A 162 -28.89 -11.62 26.94
C PRO A 162 -30.04 -11.71 27.96
N ARG A 163 -30.33 -10.60 28.66
CA ARG A 163 -31.56 -10.43 29.46
C ARG A 163 -32.73 -10.12 28.54
N GLY A 164 -33.76 -10.97 28.58
CA GLY A 164 -35.05 -10.74 27.94
C GLY A 164 -35.89 -9.63 28.60
N PRO A 165 -36.99 -9.19 27.96
CA PRO A 165 -37.82 -8.09 28.44
C PRO A 165 -38.77 -8.52 29.58
N PRO A 166 -39.11 -7.62 30.52
CA PRO A 166 -40.04 -7.95 31.59
C PRO A 166 -41.50 -7.96 31.10
N LEU A 167 -42.18 -9.08 31.35
CA LEU A 167 -43.63 -9.22 31.26
C LEU A 167 -44.27 -8.80 32.59
N GLY A 168 -45.19 -7.84 32.52
CA GLY A 168 -46.50 -7.87 33.20
C GLY A 168 -46.62 -7.47 34.68
N GLY A 169 -47.54 -6.53 34.94
CA GLY A 169 -48.68 -6.78 35.84
C GLY A 169 -48.85 -5.89 37.08
N GLY A 170 -50.07 -5.36 37.27
CA GLY A 170 -50.76 -5.43 38.57
C GLY A 170 -51.05 -4.11 39.30
N ASP A 171 -52.29 -3.62 39.11
CA ASP A 171 -53.25 -2.99 40.04
C ASP A 171 -52.81 -2.27 41.34
N GLY A 172 -53.40 -1.09 41.52
CA GLY A 172 -53.49 -0.31 42.75
C GLY A 172 -54.29 0.98 42.52
#